data_AF-A0AAW3V8Z6-F1
#
_entry.id   AF-A0AAW3V8Z6-F1
#
_cell.length_a   1.000
_cell.length_b   1.000
_cell.length_c   1.000
_cell.angle_alpha   90.00
_cell.angle_beta   90.00
_cell.angle_gamma   90.00
#
_symmetry.space_group_name_H-M   'P 1'
#
loop_
_entity.id
_entity.type
_entity.pdbx_description
1 polymer ?
#
loop_
_entity_poly.entity_id
_entity_poly.type
_entity_poly.pdbx_seq_one_letter_code
_entity_poly.pdbx_strand_id
1 'polypeptide(L)'
;MIKPNAPGLVIYRDGKECLGDLAKDQAIVIAGSLLTQLSDGDIQPVYHAVLNLTLPAARSSIVYNVNVLAHSLPSFRAGADIRMFERANEQHLQFGHNPYVLG
;
A
#
# COMPACT_ATOMS: atom_id res chain seq x y z
N MET A 1 2.96 -1.42 -6.44
CA MET A 1 4.14 -0.85 -7.12
C MET A 1 3.84 0.59 -7.51
N ILE A 2 4.80 1.49 -7.37
CA ILE A 2 4.66 2.90 -7.74
C ILE A 2 5.84 3.33 -8.63
N LYS A 3 5.56 4.00 -9.74
CA LYS A 3 6.55 4.63 -10.62
C LYS A 3 6.18 6.10 -10.83
N PRO A 4 6.83 7.04 -10.13
CA PRO A 4 6.66 8.47 -10.38
C PRO A 4 7.53 8.94 -11.56
N ASN A 5 7.11 10.03 -12.22
CA ASN A 5 7.92 10.73 -13.24
C ASN A 5 8.80 11.86 -12.66
N ALA A 6 8.60 12.23 -11.38
CA ALA A 6 9.30 13.33 -10.71
C ALA A 6 9.35 13.10 -9.17
N PRO A 7 10.22 13.83 -8.44
CA PRO A 7 10.37 13.70 -6.98
C PRO A 7 9.09 13.98 -6.19
N GLY A 8 9.11 13.67 -4.88
CA GLY A 8 8.05 14.02 -3.94
C GLY A 8 7.27 12.83 -3.37
N LEU A 9 7.58 11.59 -3.79
CA LEU A 9 7.15 10.42 -3.01
C LEU A 9 7.95 10.37 -1.71
N VAL A 10 7.30 10.21 -0.57
CA VAL A 10 7.93 10.02 0.75
C VAL A 10 7.50 8.70 1.33
N ILE A 11 8.42 8.02 2.01
CA ILE A 11 8.20 6.77 2.72
C ILE A 11 8.54 7.00 4.19
N TYR A 12 7.72 6.46 5.08
CA TYR A 12 8.00 6.52 6.51
C TYR A 12 8.77 5.26 6.93
N ARG A 13 9.98 5.44 7.47
CA ARG A 13 10.82 4.36 8.00
C ARG A 13 11.26 4.73 9.42
N ASP A 14 10.98 3.87 10.38
CA ASP A 14 11.33 4.10 11.79
C ASP A 14 10.89 5.47 12.33
N GLY A 15 9.67 5.89 11.94
CA GLY A 15 9.10 7.18 12.30
C GLY A 15 9.69 8.39 11.57
N LYS A 16 10.60 8.19 10.61
CA LYS A 16 11.24 9.25 9.83
C LYS A 16 10.70 9.30 8.41
N GLU A 17 10.52 10.51 7.92
CA GLU A 17 10.23 10.77 6.52
C GLU A 17 11.51 10.59 5.67
N CYS A 18 11.45 9.69 4.69
CA CYS A 18 12.51 9.44 3.73
C CYS A 18 12.00 9.77 2.33
N LEU A 19 12.65 10.69 1.63
CA LEU A 19 12.35 10.98 0.24
C LEU A 19 12.66 9.74 -0.61
N GLY A 20 11.70 9.31 -1.42
CA GLY A 20 11.89 8.26 -2.39
C GLY A 20 12.71 8.78 -3.56
N ASP A 21 13.99 8.39 -3.59
CA ASP A 21 14.87 8.60 -4.74
C ASP A 21 14.81 7.36 -5.63
N LEU A 22 14.30 7.53 -6.84
CA LEU A 22 14.08 6.44 -7.80
C LEU A 22 14.71 6.81 -9.14
N ALA A 23 15.63 5.98 -9.61
CA ALA A 23 16.19 6.15 -10.94
C ALA A 23 15.13 5.96 -12.04
N LYS A 24 15.44 6.41 -13.26
CA LYS A 24 14.50 6.41 -14.40
C LYS A 24 13.97 5.01 -14.74
N ASP A 25 14.75 3.98 -14.51
CA ASP A 25 14.45 2.56 -14.75
C ASP A 25 13.93 1.81 -13.50
N GLN A 26 13.82 2.48 -12.35
CA GLN A 26 13.39 1.85 -11.11
C GLN A 26 11.93 2.14 -10.78
N ALA A 27 11.26 1.19 -10.16
CA ALA A 27 9.97 1.39 -9.50
C ALA A 27 10.07 0.92 -8.05
N ILE A 28 9.19 1.45 -7.19
CA ILE A 28 9.14 1.02 -5.80
C ILE A 28 8.01 0.01 -5.56
N VAL A 29 8.30 -1.01 -4.76
CA VAL A 29 7.31 -1.96 -4.24
C VAL A 29 7.05 -1.60 -2.78
N ILE A 30 5.78 -1.49 -2.43
CA ILE A 30 5.30 -1.10 -1.10
C ILE A 30 4.43 -2.23 -0.58
N ALA A 31 4.75 -2.73 0.60
CA ALA A 31 3.92 -3.70 1.30
C ALA A 31 2.64 -3.00 1.81
N GLY A 32 1.49 -3.49 1.38
CA GLY A 32 0.19 -3.07 1.90
C GLY A 32 -0.25 -3.91 3.09
N SER A 33 -1.34 -3.49 3.74
CA SER A 33 -1.91 -4.15 4.92
C SER A 33 -2.31 -5.61 4.69
N LEU A 34 -2.74 -5.98 3.48
CA LEU A 34 -3.05 -7.37 3.13
C LEU A 34 -1.82 -8.28 3.30
N LEU A 35 -0.64 -7.83 2.88
CA LEU A 35 0.58 -8.62 3.03
C LEU A 35 0.97 -8.79 4.50
N THR A 36 0.70 -7.79 5.34
CA THR A 36 0.87 -7.90 6.80
C THR A 36 0.00 -9.01 7.38
N GLN A 37 -1.26 -9.12 6.94
CA GLN A 37 -2.15 -10.19 7.40
C GLN A 37 -1.69 -11.56 6.89
N LEU A 38 -1.38 -11.67 5.60
CA LEU A 38 -0.91 -12.92 5.00
C LEU A 38 0.40 -13.41 5.63
N SER A 39 1.27 -12.49 6.04
CA SER A 39 2.54 -12.81 6.69
C SER A 39 2.46 -12.95 8.21
N ASP A 40 1.27 -13.06 8.80
CA ASP A 40 1.09 -13.17 10.25
C ASP A 40 1.79 -12.03 11.03
N GLY A 41 1.89 -10.85 10.44
CA GLY A 41 2.56 -9.68 11.00
C GLY A 41 4.06 -9.58 10.75
N ASP A 42 4.70 -10.54 10.07
CA ASP A 42 6.14 -10.46 9.80
C ASP A 42 6.50 -9.31 8.85
N ILE A 43 5.64 -9.02 7.86
CA ILE A 43 5.86 -7.94 6.90
C ILE A 43 4.99 -6.74 7.28
N GLN A 44 5.63 -5.71 7.82
CA GLN A 44 4.94 -4.48 8.20
C GLN A 44 4.53 -3.66 6.97
N PRO A 45 3.38 -2.95 7.05
CA PRO A 45 2.94 -2.10 5.95
C PRO A 45 3.89 -0.90 5.83
N VAL A 46 4.10 -0.46 4.59
CA VAL A 46 4.95 0.70 4.31
C VAL A 46 4.08 1.93 4.10
N TYR A 47 4.07 2.82 5.09
CA TYR A 47 3.39 4.11 4.98
C TYR A 47 4.13 5.04 4.03
N HIS A 48 3.37 5.78 3.24
CA HIS A 48 3.90 6.68 2.23
C HIS A 48 2.95 7.85 2.00
N ALA A 49 3.51 8.96 1.51
CA ALA A 49 2.78 10.17 1.17
C ALA A 49 3.38 10.80 -0.09
N VAL A 50 2.68 11.78 -0.64
CA VAL A 50 3.19 12.62 -1.73
C VAL A 50 3.25 14.05 -1.24
N LEU A 51 4.44 14.65 -1.29
CA LEU A 51 4.64 16.05 -0.96
C LEU A 51 4.01 16.93 -2.04
N ASN A 52 3.37 18.01 -1.59
CA ASN A 52 2.95 19.09 -2.47
C ASN A 52 4.14 20.01 -2.75
N LEU A 53 4.86 19.73 -3.83
CA LEU A 53 6.03 20.49 -4.26
C LEU A 53 5.71 21.36 -5.46
N THR A 54 6.24 22.59 -5.48
CA THR A 54 6.28 23.40 -6.70
C THR A 54 7.38 22.86 -7.60
N LEU A 55 7.00 22.14 -8.65
CA LEU A 55 7.93 21.53 -9.61
C LEU A 55 7.87 22.23 -10.97
N PRO A 56 8.97 22.26 -11.73
CA PRO A 56 9.00 22.88 -13.07
C PRO A 56 8.16 22.14 -14.11
N ALA A 57 7.73 20.91 -13.81
CA ALA A 57 6.88 20.09 -14.67
C ALA A 57 5.83 19.34 -13.83
N ALA A 58 4.74 18.93 -14.48
CA ALA A 58 3.67 18.16 -13.84
C ALA A 58 4.19 16.81 -13.33
N ARG A 59 3.88 16.53 -12.06
CA ARG A 59 4.17 15.24 -11.42
C ARG A 59 3.00 14.28 -11.59
N SER A 60 3.30 13.07 -12.03
CA SER A 60 2.37 11.95 -12.13
C SER A 60 3.04 10.66 -11.67
N SER A 61 2.22 9.66 -11.33
CA SER A 61 2.69 8.33 -10.97
C SER A 61 1.81 7.27 -11.60
N ILE A 62 2.44 6.18 -12.05
CA ILE A 62 1.74 4.92 -12.30
C ILE A 62 1.73 4.14 -10.99
N VAL A 63 0.54 3.71 -10.56
CA VAL A 63 0.35 2.85 -9.39
C VAL A 63 -0.28 1.55 -9.85
N TYR A 64 0.38 0.43 -9.53
CA TYR A 64 -0.12 -0.91 -9.81
C TYR A 64 -0.34 -1.66 -8.49
N ASN A 65 -1.60 -1.92 -8.16
CA ASN A 65 -2.00 -2.62 -6.94
C ASN A 65 -2.20 -4.11 -7.25
N VAL A 66 -1.50 -4.95 -6.48
CA VAL A 66 -1.67 -6.40 -6.54
C VAL A 66 -2.54 -6.81 -5.38
N ASN A 67 -3.77 -7.21 -5.69
CA ASN A 67 -4.74 -7.68 -4.70
C ASN A 67 -5.19 -9.09 -5.10
N VAL A 68 -5.39 -9.95 -4.10
CA VAL A 68 -5.95 -11.28 -4.34
C VAL A 68 -7.47 -11.18 -4.34
N LEU A 69 -8.09 -11.78 -5.35
CA LEU A 69 -9.55 -11.92 -5.43
C LEU A 69 -9.94 -13.27 -4.85
N ALA A 70 -10.17 -13.29 -3.54
CA ALA A 70 -10.67 -14.46 -2.82
C ALA A 70 -11.53 -14.01 -1.64
N HIS A 71 -12.55 -14.79 -1.28
CA HIS A 71 -13.36 -14.50 -0.08
C HIS A 71 -12.55 -14.69 1.20
N SER A 72 -11.74 -15.75 1.25
CA SER A 72 -10.76 -15.96 2.29
C SER A 72 -9.48 -16.59 1.76
N LEU A 73 -8.38 -16.42 2.50
CA LEU A 73 -7.12 -17.11 2.28
C LEU A 73 -6.48 -17.47 3.62
N PRO A 74 -5.79 -18.61 3.72
CA PRO A 74 -4.94 -18.89 4.87
C PRO A 74 -3.73 -17.95 4.88
N SER A 75 -3.31 -17.54 6.08
CA SER A 75 -2.00 -16.92 6.26
C SER A 75 -0.86 -17.89 5.93
N PHE A 76 0.31 -17.34 5.58
CA PHE A 76 1.44 -18.09 5.06
C PHE A 76 2.07 -19.03 6.09
N ARG A 77 2.12 -18.64 7.38
CA ARG A 77 2.79 -19.43 8.42
C ARG A 77 1.80 -20.14 9.32
N ALA A 78 0.86 -19.40 9.90
CA ALA A 78 -0.06 -19.97 10.88
C ALA A 78 -1.25 -20.71 10.24
N GLY A 79 -1.50 -20.48 8.94
CA GLY A 79 -2.68 -21.02 8.26
C GLY A 79 -3.99 -20.44 8.78
N ALA A 80 -3.95 -19.27 9.43
CA ALA A 80 -5.13 -18.61 9.96
C ALA A 80 -6.03 -18.13 8.82
N ASP A 81 -7.34 -18.37 8.92
CA ASP A 81 -8.29 -17.96 7.89
C ASP A 81 -8.48 -16.43 7.90
N ILE A 82 -8.10 -15.78 6.80
CA ILE A 82 -8.22 -14.33 6.62
C ILE A 82 -9.45 -14.06 5.77
N ARG A 83 -10.51 -13.53 6.41
CA ARG A 83 -11.74 -13.08 5.74
C ARG A 83 -11.51 -11.74 5.04
N MET A 84 -11.21 -11.80 3.74
CA MET A 84 -10.67 -10.68 2.97
C MET A 84 -11.60 -9.47 2.91
N PHE A 85 -12.88 -9.70 2.62
CA PHE A 85 -13.87 -8.64 2.47
C PHE A 85 -14.13 -7.90 3.79
N GLU A 86 -14.28 -8.64 4.87
CA GLU A 86 -14.53 -8.06 6.18
C GLU A 86 -13.35 -7.19 6.62
N ARG A 87 -12.12 -7.68 6.45
CA ARG A 87 -10.90 -6.94 6.80
C ARG A 87 -10.64 -5.73 5.91
N ALA A 88 -10.94 -5.81 4.62
CA ALA A 88 -10.87 -4.66 3.73
C ALA A 88 -11.86 -3.56 4.14
N ASN A 89 -13.05 -3.95 4.63
CA ASN A 89 -14.08 -3.02 5.09
C ASN A 89 -13.76 -2.39 6.44
N GLU A 90 -13.21 -3.13 7.40
CA GLU A 90 -12.74 -2.58 8.68
C GLU A 90 -11.77 -1.41 8.48
N GLN A 91 -10.85 -1.53 7.51
CA GLN A 91 -9.89 -0.48 7.21
C GLN A 91 -10.50 0.71 6.46
N HIS A 92 -11.44 0.49 5.52
CA HIS A 92 -12.13 1.59 4.84
C HIS A 92 -12.92 2.49 5.80
N LEU A 93 -13.53 1.91 6.84
CA LEU A 93 -14.25 2.66 7.88
C LEU A 93 -13.31 3.58 8.69
N GLN A 94 -12.04 3.20 8.89
CA GLN A 94 -11.06 4.03 9.58
C GLN A 94 -10.68 5.30 8.80
N PHE A 95 -10.84 5.28 7.47
CA PHE A 95 -10.55 6.42 6.60
C PHE A 95 -11.81 7.17 6.13
N GLY A 96 -12.99 6.83 6.67
CA GLY A 96 -14.26 7.48 6.30
C GLY A 96 -14.74 7.17 4.88
N HIS A 97 -14.29 6.07 4.29
CA HIS A 97 -14.70 5.64 2.96
C HIS A 97 -15.91 4.68 3.02
N ASN A 98 -16.67 4.62 1.93
CA ASN A 98 -17.80 3.68 1.83
C ASN A 98 -17.30 2.22 1.81
N PRO A 99 -17.93 1.33 2.59
CA PRO A 99 -17.56 -0.09 2.61
C PRO A 99 -17.88 -0.75 1.26
N TYR A 100 -17.12 -1.78 0.91
CA TYR A 100 -17.46 -2.68 -0.19
C TYR A 100 -18.74 -3.45 0.15
N VAL A 101 -19.77 -3.28 -0.68
CA VAL A 101 -21.00 -4.08 -0.61
C VAL A 101 -20.85 -5.25 -1.55
N LEU A 102 -20.91 -6.47 -1.03
CA LEU A 102 -21.07 -7.68 -1.85
C LEU A 102 -22.51 -7.70 -2.33
N GLY A 103 -22.71 -7.61 -3.66
CA GLY A 103 -23.99 -7.84 -4.31
C GLY A 103 -24.26 -9.33 -4.50
#